data_AF-A0A8D2LRN5-F1
#
_entry.id   AF-A0A8D2LRN5-F1
#
_cell.length_a   1.000
_cell.length_b   1.000
_cell.length_c   1.000
_cell.angle_alpha   90.00
_cell.angle_beta   90.00
_cell.angle_gamma   90.00
#
_symmetry.space_group_name_H-M   'P 1'
#
loop_
_entity.id
_entity.type
_entity.pdbx_description
1 polymer ?
#
loop_
_entity_poly.entity_id
_entity_poly.type
_entity_poly.pdbx_seq_one_letter_code
_entity_poly.pdbx_strand_id
1 'polypeptide(L)'
;MLVLTATVQRLTSTLSPRPLEALALRRGCSQWAASCGHLALLALVVLAAFFLVPAAVFSTLEESWSYLDAFYFCFISLCTIGLGDYVPGEQPGQQLRPLYKLSITVYLLLGLTAMLLLLQTFHRLADRHGLTDLVLLPQDPPHADHERIPEAQDPPLEPGQSEEEPVQRSSAGRATYASIGR
;
A
#
# COMPACT_ATOMS: atom_id res chain seq x y z
N MET A 1 3.33 -6.64 -38.81
CA MET A 1 4.09 -5.68 -37.97
C MET A 1 3.57 -4.25 -38.11
N LEU A 2 3.50 -3.67 -39.33
CA LEU A 2 3.05 -2.28 -39.52
C LEU A 2 1.59 -1.99 -39.13
N VAL A 3 0.66 -2.92 -39.37
CA VAL A 3 -0.75 -2.74 -39.01
C VAL A 3 -0.91 -2.62 -37.49
N LEU A 4 -0.21 -3.46 -36.73
CA LEU A 4 -0.22 -3.44 -35.26
C LEU A 4 0.32 -2.11 -34.71
N THR A 5 1.40 -1.60 -35.29
CA THR A 5 1.97 -0.30 -34.92
C THR A 5 0.99 0.85 -35.20
N ALA A 6 0.27 0.79 -36.32
CA ALA A 6 -0.72 1.80 -36.68
C ALA A 6 -1.96 1.77 -35.75
N THR A 7 -2.44 0.59 -35.35
CA THR A 7 -3.55 0.46 -34.41
C THR A 7 -3.15 0.96 -33.03
N VAL A 8 -1.94 0.63 -32.57
CA VAL A 8 -1.39 1.09 -31.28
C VAL A 8 -1.22 2.60 -31.28
N GLN A 9 -0.73 3.20 -32.37
CA GLN A 9 -0.58 4.65 -32.52
C GLN A 9 -1.92 5.39 -32.57
N ARG A 10 -2.93 4.86 -33.27
CA ARG A 10 -4.29 5.43 -33.27
C ARG A 10 -4.97 5.32 -31.91
N LEU A 11 -4.74 4.23 -31.20
CA LEU A 11 -5.29 4.01 -29.87
C LEU A 11 -4.62 4.94 -28.84
N THR A 12 -3.29 5.09 -28.90
CA THR A 12 -2.57 6.08 -28.07
C THR A 12 -2.90 7.52 -28.44
N SER A 13 -3.13 7.88 -29.70
CA SER A 13 -3.51 9.25 -30.07
C SER A 13 -4.91 9.64 -29.60
N THR A 14 -5.81 8.67 -29.46
CA THR A 14 -7.18 8.89 -28.97
C THR A 14 -7.25 8.86 -27.45
N LEU A 15 -6.34 8.13 -26.79
CA LEU A 15 -6.22 8.04 -25.34
C LEU A 15 -5.21 9.03 -24.73
N SER A 16 -4.41 9.74 -25.54
CA SER A 16 -3.38 10.67 -25.05
C SER A 16 -4.02 11.99 -24.54
N PRO A 17 -3.69 12.40 -23.31
CA PRO A 17 -4.52 13.24 -22.45
C PRO A 17 -4.39 14.76 -22.73
N ARG A 18 -4.70 15.23 -23.94
CA ARG A 18 -4.80 16.69 -24.18
C ARG A 18 -6.00 17.42 -23.56
N PRO A 19 -7.16 16.81 -23.25
CA PRO A 19 -8.19 17.55 -22.53
C PRO A 19 -7.88 17.72 -21.04
N LEU A 20 -6.92 16.97 -20.49
CA LEU A 20 -6.58 17.00 -19.06
C LEU A 20 -5.64 18.16 -18.69
N GLU A 21 -4.71 18.57 -19.56
CA GLU A 21 -3.90 19.78 -19.33
C GLU A 21 -4.73 21.07 -19.45
N ALA A 22 -5.71 21.10 -20.35
CA ALA A 22 -6.66 22.21 -20.46
C ALA A 22 -7.58 22.32 -19.22
N LEU A 23 -7.84 21.21 -18.53
CA LEU A 23 -8.60 21.15 -17.28
C LEU A 23 -7.73 21.39 -16.03
N ALA A 24 -6.41 21.24 -16.13
CA ALA A 24 -5.46 21.43 -15.02
C ALA A 24 -5.30 22.92 -14.62
N LEU A 25 -5.51 23.85 -15.54
CA LEU A 25 -5.47 25.29 -15.26
C LEU A 25 -6.74 25.85 -14.59
N ARG A 26 -7.79 25.03 -14.41
CA ARG A 26 -9.07 25.49 -13.85
C ARG A 26 -9.52 24.81 -12.55
N ARG A 27 -8.82 23.78 -12.06
CA ARG A 27 -9.24 23.02 -10.88
C ARG A 27 -8.29 23.18 -9.71
N GLY A 28 -8.55 24.20 -8.91
CA GLY A 28 -8.35 24.16 -7.45
C GLY A 28 -9.31 23.17 -6.77
N CYS A 29 -9.50 21.97 -7.34
CA CYS A 29 -10.26 20.88 -6.73
C CYS A 29 -9.29 19.72 -6.48
N SER A 30 -8.94 19.56 -5.20
CA SER A 30 -8.62 18.31 -4.52
C SER A 30 -7.96 17.21 -5.37
N GLN A 31 -6.62 17.11 -5.31
CA GLN A 31 -5.83 16.01 -5.88
C GLN A 31 -6.29 14.61 -5.40
N TRP A 32 -7.02 14.57 -4.28
CA TRP A 32 -7.71 13.40 -3.73
C TRP A 32 -8.85 12.89 -4.63
N ALA A 33 -9.72 13.78 -5.11
CA ALA A 33 -10.83 13.40 -6.00
C ALA A 33 -10.32 12.85 -7.34
N ALA A 34 -9.23 13.42 -7.87
CA ALA A 34 -8.60 12.93 -9.10
C ALA A 34 -7.98 11.53 -8.93
N SER A 35 -7.35 11.26 -7.78
CA SER A 35 -6.74 9.96 -7.48
C SER A 35 -7.81 8.87 -7.25
N CYS A 36 -8.88 9.19 -6.51
CA CYS A 36 -10.02 8.29 -6.33
C CYS A 36 -10.74 8.02 -7.67
N GLY A 37 -10.92 9.05 -8.50
CA GLY A 37 -11.51 8.90 -9.83
C GLY A 37 -10.66 8.02 -10.75
N HIS A 38 -9.33 8.17 -10.72
CA HIS A 38 -8.42 7.32 -11.47
C HIS A 38 -8.50 5.86 -11.03
N LEU A 39 -8.47 5.58 -9.72
CA LEU A 39 -8.62 4.23 -9.19
C LEU A 39 -9.97 3.62 -9.57
N ALA A 40 -11.07 4.36 -9.40
CA ALA A 40 -12.41 3.88 -9.74
C ALA A 40 -12.53 3.56 -11.24
N LEU A 41 -11.97 4.41 -12.10
CA LEU A 41 -11.91 4.16 -13.53
C LEU A 41 -11.09 2.90 -13.84
N LEU A 42 -9.91 2.75 -13.22
CA LEU A 42 -9.05 1.58 -13.43
C LEU A 42 -9.75 0.29 -12.96
N ALA A 43 -10.40 0.31 -11.80
CA ALA A 43 -11.18 -0.81 -11.28
C ALA A 43 -12.33 -1.19 -12.22
N LEU A 44 -13.08 -0.21 -12.73
CA LEU A 44 -14.17 -0.45 -13.68
C LEU A 44 -13.65 -1.05 -14.98
N VAL A 45 -12.54 -0.54 -15.51
CA VAL A 45 -11.90 -1.07 -16.72
C VAL A 45 -11.43 -2.51 -16.50
N VAL A 46 -10.78 -2.80 -15.35
CA VAL A 46 -10.34 -4.16 -15.01
C VAL A 46 -11.53 -5.09 -14.88
N LEU A 47 -12.59 -4.68 -14.18
CA LEU A 47 -13.82 -5.46 -14.02
C LEU A 47 -14.45 -5.78 -15.39
N ALA A 48 -14.59 -4.78 -16.27
CA ALA A 48 -15.18 -4.99 -17.58
C ALA A 48 -14.30 -5.90 -18.45
N ALA A 49 -13.00 -5.61 -18.55
CA ALA A 49 -12.08 -6.26 -19.48
C ALA A 49 -11.62 -7.65 -19.04
N PHE A 50 -11.47 -7.89 -17.73
CA PHE A 50 -10.94 -9.15 -17.18
C PHE A 50 -11.99 -10.01 -16.46
N PHE A 51 -13.20 -9.51 -16.19
CA PHE A 51 -14.25 -10.33 -15.60
C PHE A 51 -15.47 -10.45 -16.52
N LEU A 52 -16.11 -9.34 -16.90
CA LEU A 52 -17.37 -9.40 -17.64
C LEU A 52 -17.21 -9.93 -19.07
N VAL A 53 -16.23 -9.38 -19.81
CA VAL A 53 -15.97 -9.82 -21.19
C VAL A 53 -15.49 -11.29 -21.22
N PRO A 54 -14.50 -11.72 -20.41
CA PRO A 54 -14.09 -13.12 -20.39
C PRO A 54 -15.19 -14.06 -19.90
N ALA A 55 -16.02 -13.67 -18.93
CA ALA A 55 -17.15 -14.48 -18.48
C ALA A 55 -18.16 -14.75 -19.62
N ALA A 56 -18.46 -13.73 -20.43
CA ALA A 56 -19.29 -13.90 -21.61
C ALA A 56 -18.64 -14.86 -22.62
N VAL A 57 -17.33 -14.74 -22.84
CA VAL A 57 -16.59 -15.65 -23.74
C VAL A 57 -16.61 -17.08 -23.20
N PHE A 58 -16.22 -17.32 -21.94
CA PHE A 58 -16.15 -18.65 -21.35
C PHE A 58 -17.51 -19.33 -21.25
N SER A 59 -18.59 -18.60 -20.96
CA SER A 59 -19.95 -19.18 -20.97
C SER A 59 -20.44 -19.59 -22.36
N THR A 60 -19.87 -19.03 -23.44
CA THR A 60 -20.15 -19.49 -24.81
C THR A 60 -19.22 -20.61 -25.27
N LEU A 61 -18.00 -20.69 -24.73
CA LEU A 61 -17.02 -21.72 -25.08
C LEU A 61 -17.26 -23.03 -24.30
N GLU A 62 -17.68 -22.93 -23.05
CA GLU A 62 -17.97 -24.06 -22.17
C GLU A 62 -19.49 -24.21 -22.05
N GLU A 63 -20.09 -25.06 -22.88
CA GLU A 63 -21.56 -25.25 -22.95
C GLU A 63 -22.19 -25.67 -21.60
N SER A 64 -21.39 -26.29 -20.72
CA SER A 64 -21.83 -26.70 -19.38
C SER A 64 -21.86 -25.58 -18.35
N TRP A 65 -21.29 -24.41 -18.66
CA TRP A 65 -21.14 -23.32 -17.68
C TRP A 65 -22.21 -22.26 -17.90
N SER A 66 -22.83 -21.82 -16.81
CA SER A 66 -23.61 -20.59 -16.85
C SER A 66 -22.69 -19.35 -16.89
N TYR A 67 -23.25 -18.19 -17.25
CA TYR A 67 -22.51 -16.92 -17.17
C TYR A 67 -21.94 -16.66 -15.76
N LEU A 68 -22.67 -17.06 -14.72
CA LEU A 68 -22.24 -16.88 -13.34
C LEU A 68 -21.08 -17.83 -12.99
N ASP A 69 -21.10 -19.08 -13.48
CA ASP A 69 -19.99 -20.03 -13.30
C ASP A 69 -18.72 -19.54 -14.01
N ALA A 70 -18.87 -18.99 -15.22
CA ALA A 70 -17.77 -18.38 -15.96
C ALA A 70 -17.20 -17.13 -15.26
N PHE A 71 -18.07 -16.27 -14.71
CA PHE A 71 -17.64 -15.12 -13.91
C PHE A 71 -16.94 -15.57 -12.63
N TYR A 72 -17.47 -16.59 -11.97
CA TYR A 72 -16.89 -17.19 -10.78
C TYR A 72 -15.49 -17.75 -11.08
N PHE A 73 -15.31 -18.48 -12.18
CA PHE A 73 -14.00 -18.94 -12.65
C PHE A 73 -13.01 -17.78 -12.81
N CYS A 74 -13.42 -16.69 -13.48
CA CYS A 74 -12.57 -15.51 -13.64
C CYS A 74 -12.18 -14.94 -12.27
N PHE A 75 -13.13 -14.82 -11.34
CA PHE A 75 -12.89 -14.29 -10.01
C PHE A 75 -11.93 -15.16 -9.19
N ILE A 76 -12.19 -16.46 -9.04
CA ILE A 76 -11.34 -17.33 -8.21
C ILE A 76 -9.94 -17.46 -8.80
N SER A 77 -9.81 -17.39 -10.13
CA SER A 77 -8.52 -17.55 -10.80
C SER A 77 -7.68 -16.27 -10.70
N LEU A 78 -8.28 -15.10 -10.95
CA LEU A 78 -7.58 -13.82 -10.91
C LEU A 78 -7.29 -13.35 -9.48
N CYS A 79 -8.14 -13.72 -8.51
CA CYS A 79 -7.86 -13.54 -7.09
C CYS A 79 -6.88 -14.60 -6.53
N THR A 80 -6.38 -15.51 -7.37
CA THR A 80 -5.46 -16.59 -6.99
C THR A 80 -5.99 -17.53 -5.89
N ILE A 81 -7.32 -17.61 -5.73
CA ILE A 81 -7.97 -18.55 -4.82
C ILE A 81 -7.83 -19.97 -5.39
N GLY A 82 -8.10 -20.13 -6.69
CA GLY A 82 -7.73 -21.33 -7.45
C GLY A 82 -8.36 -22.65 -6.97
N LEU A 83 -9.66 -22.66 -6.68
CA LEU A 83 -10.36 -23.85 -6.15
C LEU A 83 -10.31 -25.06 -7.11
N GLY A 84 -10.27 -24.82 -8.42
CA GLY A 84 -10.09 -25.87 -9.44
C GLY A 84 -11.35 -26.70 -9.73
N ASP A 85 -12.51 -26.28 -9.23
CA ASP A 85 -13.83 -26.82 -9.54
C ASP A 85 -14.28 -26.50 -10.97
N TYR A 86 -13.92 -25.32 -11.47
CA TYR A 86 -14.13 -24.91 -12.85
C TYR A 86 -12.80 -24.73 -13.57
N VAL A 87 -12.51 -25.60 -14.54
CA VAL A 87 -11.30 -25.54 -15.38
C VAL A 87 -11.69 -25.62 -16.85
N PRO A 88 -11.41 -24.56 -17.65
CA PRO A 88 -11.77 -24.57 -19.06
C PRO A 88 -10.86 -25.51 -19.85
N GLY A 89 -11.42 -26.20 -20.84
CA GLY A 89 -10.69 -27.09 -21.74
C GLY A 89 -10.40 -28.49 -21.18
N GLU A 90 -11.15 -28.94 -20.17
CA GLU A 90 -11.13 -30.32 -19.67
C GLU A 90 -12.14 -31.23 -20.39
N GLN A 91 -13.09 -30.68 -21.14
CA GLN A 91 -14.09 -31.48 -21.86
C GLN A 91 -13.48 -32.31 -23.00
N PRO A 92 -13.85 -33.60 -23.14
CA PRO A 92 -13.39 -34.45 -24.23
C PRO A 92 -13.98 -34.00 -25.58
N GLY A 93 -13.16 -34.02 -26.64
CA GLY A 93 -13.62 -33.71 -28.02
C GLY A 93 -13.17 -32.36 -28.60
N GLN A 94 -12.42 -31.54 -27.86
CA GLN A 94 -11.90 -30.26 -28.36
C GLN A 94 -10.64 -30.47 -29.25
N GLN A 95 -10.78 -30.31 -30.57
CA GLN A 95 -9.69 -30.44 -31.55
C GLN A 95 -8.51 -29.46 -31.29
N LEU A 96 -8.78 -28.27 -30.74
CA LEU A 96 -7.78 -27.21 -30.50
C LEU A 96 -7.40 -27.04 -29.00
N ARG A 97 -7.50 -28.11 -28.20
CA ARG A 97 -7.18 -28.10 -26.76
C ARG A 97 -5.84 -27.44 -26.38
N PRO A 98 -4.69 -27.67 -27.05
CA PRO A 98 -3.42 -27.06 -26.64
C PRO A 98 -3.40 -25.54 -26.83
N LEU A 99 -3.96 -25.03 -27.93
CA LEU A 99 -4.03 -23.59 -28.19
C LEU A 99 -4.97 -22.89 -27.22
N TYR A 100 -6.09 -23.53 -26.89
CA TYR A 100 -7.02 -23.00 -25.90
C TYR A 100 -6.38 -22.91 -24.52
N LYS A 101 -5.72 -23.98 -24.03
CA LYS A 101 -4.98 -23.95 -22.76
C LYS A 101 -3.92 -22.86 -22.73
N LEU A 102 -3.15 -22.70 -23.80
CA LEU A 102 -2.17 -21.62 -23.91
C LEU A 102 -2.83 -20.23 -23.82
N SER A 103 -3.95 -20.03 -24.49
CA SER A 103 -4.70 -18.77 -24.44
C SER A 103 -5.20 -18.44 -23.03
N ILE A 104 -5.69 -19.46 -22.29
CA ILE A 104 -6.13 -19.32 -20.90
C ILE A 104 -4.93 -18.96 -20.01
N THR A 105 -3.78 -19.61 -20.18
CA THR A 105 -2.57 -19.28 -19.41
C THR A 105 -2.14 -17.83 -19.63
N VAL A 106 -2.14 -17.35 -20.88
CA VAL A 106 -1.82 -15.96 -21.20
C VAL A 106 -2.84 -15.00 -20.59
N TYR A 107 -4.13 -15.34 -20.66
CA TYR A 107 -5.20 -14.58 -20.02
C TYR A 107 -4.99 -14.46 -18.50
N LEU A 108 -4.72 -15.57 -17.81
CA LEU A 108 -4.51 -15.59 -16.36
C LEU A 108 -3.27 -14.77 -15.96
N LEU A 109 -2.18 -14.87 -16.71
CA LEU A 109 -0.97 -14.06 -16.47
C LEU A 109 -1.24 -12.57 -16.63
N LEU A 110 -1.94 -12.18 -17.70
CA LEU A 110 -2.26 -10.78 -17.97
C LEU A 110 -3.26 -10.23 -16.96
N GLY A 111 -4.31 -10.99 -16.65
CA GLY A 111 -5.33 -10.61 -15.67
C GLY A 111 -4.77 -10.53 -14.26
N LEU A 112 -3.88 -11.45 -13.86
CA LEU A 112 -3.18 -11.36 -12.58
C LEU A 112 -2.33 -10.10 -12.49
N THR A 113 -1.60 -9.78 -13.57
CA THR A 113 -0.83 -8.52 -13.65
C THR A 113 -1.74 -7.30 -13.48
N ALA A 114 -2.90 -7.29 -14.13
CA ALA A 114 -3.88 -6.22 -13.99
C ALA A 114 -4.46 -6.11 -12.56
N MET A 115 -4.76 -7.25 -11.92
CA MET A 115 -5.22 -7.29 -10.52
C MET A 115 -4.15 -6.79 -9.55
N LEU A 116 -2.88 -7.15 -9.75
CA LEU A 116 -1.76 -6.66 -8.96
C LEU A 116 -1.59 -5.14 -9.13
N LEU A 117 -1.72 -4.62 -10.35
CA LEU A 117 -1.68 -3.17 -10.60
C LEU A 117 -2.83 -2.45 -9.91
N LEU A 118 -4.05 -3.01 -9.94
CA LEU A 118 -5.20 -2.47 -9.22
C LEU A 118 -4.95 -2.44 -7.71
N LEU A 119 -4.43 -3.54 -7.15
CA LEU A 119 -4.11 -3.64 -5.72
C LEU A 119 -2.99 -2.68 -5.33
N GLN A 120 -1.93 -2.57 -6.12
CA GLN A 120 -0.84 -1.61 -5.88
C GLN A 120 -1.34 -0.16 -5.92
N THR A 121 -2.23 0.15 -6.86
CA THR A 121 -2.84 1.49 -6.98
C THR A 121 -3.72 1.79 -5.77
N PHE A 122 -4.51 0.81 -5.33
CA PHE A 122 -5.31 0.89 -4.11
C PHE A 122 -4.42 1.09 -2.88
N HIS A 123 -3.34 0.32 -2.74
CA HIS A 123 -2.41 0.42 -1.61
C HIS A 123 -1.73 1.79 -1.56
N ARG A 124 -1.25 2.30 -2.71
CA ARG A 124 -0.69 3.66 -2.80
C ARG A 124 -1.69 4.75 -2.42
N LEU A 125 -2.97 4.54 -2.75
CA LEU A 125 -4.04 5.46 -2.37
C LEU A 125 -4.35 5.35 -0.87
N ALA A 126 -4.41 4.14 -0.32
CA ALA A 126 -4.63 3.88 1.10
C ALA A 126 -3.50 4.46 1.96
N ASP A 127 -2.25 4.33 1.49
CA ASP A 127 -1.05 4.84 2.15
C ASP A 127 -1.02 6.37 2.22
N ARG A 128 -1.40 7.03 1.13
CA ARG A 128 -1.58 8.49 1.14
C ARG A 128 -2.68 8.97 2.08
N HIS A 129 -3.62 8.12 2.44
CA HIS A 129 -4.69 8.47 3.38
C HIS A 129 -4.38 8.06 4.82
N GLY A 130 -3.17 7.56 5.10
CA GLY A 130 -2.75 7.14 6.43
C GLY A 130 -3.53 5.93 6.96
N LEU A 131 -4.22 5.20 6.08
CA LEU A 131 -5.05 4.06 6.50
C LEU A 131 -4.18 2.85 6.82
N THR A 132 -3.01 2.72 6.18
CA THR A 132 -2.00 1.71 6.51
C THR A 132 -1.41 1.93 7.90
N ASP A 133 -1.17 3.18 8.32
CA ASP A 133 -0.66 3.53 9.65
C ASP A 133 -1.72 3.28 10.75
N LEU A 134 -3.01 3.32 10.39
CA LEU A 134 -4.10 3.00 11.31
C LEU A 134 -4.38 1.49 11.39
N VAL A 135 -4.03 0.73 10.34
CA VAL A 135 -4.21 -0.73 10.23
C VAL A 135 -2.97 -1.49 10.73
N LEU A 136 -1.76 -0.96 10.52
CA LEU A 136 -0.52 -1.36 11.20
C LEU A 136 -0.30 -0.41 12.39
N LEU A 137 -0.81 -0.75 13.58
CA LEU A 137 -0.40 -0.08 14.84
C LEU A 137 1.15 -0.03 14.95
N PRO A 138 1.73 0.97 15.65
CA PRO A 138 3.16 1.16 15.83
C PRO A 138 3.85 -0.12 16.29
N GLN A 139 4.93 -0.50 15.63
CA GLN A 139 5.94 -1.34 16.27
C GLN A 139 6.54 -0.50 17.39
N ASP A 140 6.31 -0.90 18.64
CA ASP A 140 7.06 -0.36 19.77
C ASP A 140 8.56 -0.39 19.42
N PRO A 141 9.30 0.72 19.60
CA PRO A 141 10.73 0.72 19.30
C PRO A 141 11.39 -0.42 20.09
N PRO A 142 12.37 -1.13 19.51
CA PRO A 142 13.10 -2.13 20.27
C PRO A 142 13.71 -1.42 21.47
N HIS A 143 13.30 -1.84 22.67
CA HIS A 143 13.91 -1.46 23.94
C HIS A 143 15.40 -1.77 23.85
N ALA A 144 16.19 -0.79 23.42
CA ALA A 144 17.61 -0.77 23.65
C ALA A 144 17.80 -0.28 25.09
N ASP A 145 17.72 -1.24 26.00
CA ASP A 145 18.18 -1.10 27.37
C ASP A 145 19.63 -0.62 27.37
N HIS A 146 19.93 0.53 27.98
CA HIS A 146 21.02 0.63 28.96
C HIS A 146 21.14 2.04 29.54
N GLU A 147 21.11 2.07 30.88
CA GLU A 147 21.61 3.12 31.75
C GLU A 147 22.85 3.83 31.19
N ARG A 148 22.80 5.17 31.10
CA ARG A 148 24.01 5.97 31.29
C ARG A 148 23.79 6.93 32.44
N ILE A 149 24.34 6.52 33.58
CA ILE A 149 24.75 7.35 34.71
C ILE A 149 25.50 8.58 34.16
N PRO A 150 25.21 9.82 34.60
CA PRO A 150 25.98 10.98 34.16
C PRO A 150 27.38 10.92 34.81
N GLU A 151 28.39 10.52 34.03
CA GLU A 151 29.78 10.75 34.39
C GLU A 151 30.05 12.25 34.34
N ALA A 152 30.44 12.78 35.50
CA ALA A 152 30.90 14.14 35.70
C ALA A 152 32.06 14.44 34.74
N GLN A 153 31.86 15.44 33.89
CA GLN A 153 32.94 15.99 33.08
C GLN A 153 33.65 17.03 33.94
N ASP A 154 34.84 16.67 34.43
CA ASP A 154 35.71 17.53 35.25
C ASP A 154 36.03 18.84 34.50
N PRO A 155 36.01 20.00 35.20
CA PRO A 155 36.30 21.29 34.57
C PRO A 155 37.80 21.44 34.22
N PRO A 156 38.14 22.19 33.16
CA PRO A 156 39.54 22.44 32.79
C PRO A 156 40.34 23.19 33.87
N LEU A 157 41.53 22.69 34.19
CA LEU A 157 42.50 23.25 35.15
C LEU A 157 43.18 24.53 34.59
N GLU A 158 42.94 25.68 35.21
CA GLU A 158 43.72 26.92 35.05
C GLU A 158 44.64 27.10 36.28
N PRO A 159 45.96 27.33 36.10
CA PRO A 159 46.91 27.35 37.21
C PRO A 159 47.05 28.73 37.86
N GLY A 160 46.83 28.77 39.17
CA GLY A 160 47.55 29.65 40.10
C GLY A 160 47.06 31.09 40.22
N GLN A 161 46.38 31.39 41.33
CA GLN A 161 46.60 32.63 42.09
C GLN A 161 46.14 32.43 43.54
N SER A 162 47.10 32.61 44.44
CA SER A 162 47.03 32.63 45.90
C SER A 162 46.36 33.91 46.40
N GLU A 163 45.72 33.87 47.58
CA GLU A 163 45.56 34.94 48.61
C GLU A 163 44.33 34.56 49.50
N GLU A 164 44.51 34.04 50.74
CA GLU A 164 44.40 34.75 52.05
C GLU A 164 43.08 35.54 52.23
N GLU A 165 42.13 35.23 53.13
CA GLU A 165 42.14 35.40 54.60
C GLU A 165 40.85 34.82 55.27
N PRO A 166 40.75 34.71 56.62
CA PRO A 166 39.80 33.87 57.36
C PRO A 166 38.69 34.65 58.13
N VAL A 167 37.96 33.91 59.00
CA VAL A 167 37.14 34.39 60.15
C VAL A 167 35.66 34.69 59.87
N GLN A 168 34.72 33.92 60.46
CA GLN A 168 34.06 34.29 61.72
C GLN A 168 33.14 33.18 62.28
N ARG A 169 33.28 32.97 63.59
CA ARG A 169 32.60 32.00 64.46
C ARG A 169 31.44 32.73 65.15
N SER A 170 30.22 32.19 65.12
CA SER A 170 29.14 32.54 66.09
C SER A 170 28.19 31.34 66.20
N SER A 171 28.28 30.49 67.24
CA SER A 171 27.80 30.69 68.61
C SER A 171 26.28 30.90 68.73
N ALA A 172 25.54 29.80 68.93
CA ALA A 172 24.43 29.62 69.89
C ALA A 172 23.77 28.27 69.53
N GLY A 173 23.54 27.29 70.39
CA GLY A 173 23.16 27.39 71.79
C GLY A 173 21.89 26.55 71.98
N ARG A 174 22.08 25.23 72.11
CA ARG A 174 21.25 24.22 72.79
C ARG A 174 19.85 24.66 73.28
N ALA A 175 18.79 24.02 72.78
CA ALA A 175 17.53 23.87 73.51
C ALA A 175 16.92 22.48 73.27
N THR A 176 16.68 21.80 74.39
CA THR A 176 16.07 20.48 74.55
C THR A 176 14.55 20.64 74.75
N TYR A 177 13.84 19.57 75.14
CA TYR A 177 12.48 19.45 75.72
C TYR A 177 11.33 19.48 74.68
N ALA A 178 10.69 18.35 74.32
CA ALA A 178 9.80 17.46 75.09
C ALA A 178 8.41 18.05 75.43
N SER A 179 7.38 17.32 75.00
CA SER A 179 5.97 17.25 75.44
C SER A 179 4.85 18.02 74.67
N ILE A 180 3.96 17.18 74.10
CA ILE A 180 2.48 17.17 74.20
C ILE A 180 1.64 18.28 73.51
N GLY A 181 0.72 17.82 72.64
CA GLY A 181 -0.68 18.28 72.66
C GLY A 181 -1.40 18.53 71.32
N ARG A 182 -1.94 17.49 70.68
CA ARG A 182 -3.39 17.28 70.47
C ARG A 182 -3.66 16.00 69.68
#